data_AF-A0A522AR37-F1
#
_entry.id   AF-A0A522AR37-F1
#
_cell.length_a   1.000
_cell.length_b   1.000
_cell.length_c   1.000
_cell.angle_alpha   90.00
_cell.angle_beta   90.00
_cell.angle_gamma   90.00
#
_symmetry.space_group_name_H-M   'P 1'
#
loop_
_entity.id
_entity.type
_entity.pdbx_description
1 polymer ?
#
loop_
_entity_poly.entity_id
_entity_poly.type
_entity_poly.pdbx_seq_one_letter_code
_entity_poly.pdbx_strand_id
1 'polypeptide(L)'
;MTQARIEALQASLPFYQWYARSPHAERAGQAGVMDLLFGNPHDMPIPTYVAALLKHTEPGDPSWYAYMLDHPAATETAAADLAEHTGMPWQAEDIAMTTGGWGAIATAIRMVTEPGDEVIY
;
A
#
# COMPACT_ATOMS: atom_id res chain seq x y z
N MET A 1 22.91 -8.13 5.17
CA MET A 1 21.81 -8.77 4.41
C MET A 1 22.39 -10.02 3.74
N THR A 2 21.80 -11.20 3.92
CA THR A 2 22.39 -12.47 3.47
C THR A 2 22.32 -12.63 1.95
N GLN A 3 23.34 -13.26 1.34
CA GLN A 3 23.48 -13.52 -0.10
C GLN A 3 22.20 -14.09 -0.73
N ALA A 4 21.55 -15.05 -0.07
CA ALA A 4 20.30 -15.68 -0.53
C ALA A 4 19.13 -14.68 -0.72
N ARG A 5 19.05 -13.61 0.09
CA ARG A 5 17.99 -12.59 -0.07
C ARG A 5 18.21 -11.72 -1.31
N ILE A 6 19.47 -11.48 -1.69
CA ILE A 6 19.82 -10.75 -2.90
C ILE A 6 19.49 -11.59 -4.13
N GLU A 7 19.78 -12.90 -4.09
CA GLU A 7 19.43 -13.84 -5.17
C GLU A 7 17.92 -13.94 -5.38
N ALA A 8 17.12 -13.99 -4.31
CA ALA A 8 15.66 -13.94 -4.42
C ALA A 8 15.16 -12.64 -5.07
N LEU A 9 15.76 -11.48 -4.75
CA LEU A 9 15.43 -10.21 -5.40
C LEU A 9 15.83 -10.22 -6.89
N GLN A 10 16.96 -10.83 -7.24
CA GLN A 10 17.40 -10.97 -8.62
C GLN A 10 16.41 -11.78 -9.47
N ALA A 11 15.64 -12.71 -8.87
CA ALA A 11 14.59 -13.44 -9.58
C ALA A 11 13.44 -12.53 -10.07
N SER A 12 13.24 -11.35 -9.47
CA SER A 12 12.28 -10.35 -9.96
C SER A 12 12.82 -9.48 -11.10
N LEU A 13 14.14 -9.48 -11.34
CA LEU A 13 14.80 -8.61 -12.32
C LEU A 13 14.29 -8.79 -13.76
N PRO A 14 13.97 -10.00 -14.26
CA PRO A 14 13.41 -10.17 -15.60
C PRO A 14 12.13 -9.38 -15.83
N PHE A 15 11.26 -9.26 -14.82
CA PHE A 15 10.06 -8.43 -14.91
C PHE A 15 10.41 -6.96 -15.15
N TYR A 16 11.35 -6.41 -14.38
CA TYR A 16 11.77 -5.01 -14.54
C TYR A 16 12.49 -4.74 -15.87
N GLN A 17 13.29 -5.70 -16.34
CA GLN A 17 13.97 -5.61 -17.65
C GLN A 17 13.00 -5.70 -18.83
N TRP A 18 11.93 -6.48 -18.68
CA TRP A 18 10.83 -6.54 -19.65
C TRP A 18 9.99 -5.27 -19.60
N TYR A 19 9.64 -4.81 -18.39
CA TYR A 19 8.87 -3.58 -18.16
C TYR A 19 9.47 -2.37 -18.88
N ALA A 20 10.79 -2.17 -18.76
CA ALA A 20 11.51 -1.08 -19.42
C ALA A 20 11.41 -1.09 -20.96
N ARG A 21 10.95 -2.20 -21.55
CA ARG A 21 10.76 -2.40 -23.00
C ARG A 21 9.33 -2.89 -23.32
N SER A 22 8.39 -2.68 -22.40
CA SER A 22 7.02 -3.14 -22.55
C SER A 22 6.22 -2.17 -23.43
N PRO A 23 5.11 -2.63 -24.06
CA PRO A 23 4.20 -1.74 -24.77
C PRO A 23 3.67 -0.60 -23.89
N HIS A 24 3.55 -0.82 -22.58
CA HIS A 24 3.23 0.25 -21.63
C HIS A 24 4.30 1.34 -21.64
N ALA A 25 5.58 0.98 -21.47
CA ALA A 25 6.67 1.95 -21.48
C ALA A 25 6.76 2.75 -22.80
N GLU A 26 6.41 2.12 -23.92
CA GLU A 26 6.48 2.76 -25.24
C GLU A 26 5.24 3.58 -25.62
N ARG A 27 4.06 3.18 -25.13
CA ARG A 27 2.76 3.65 -25.67
C ARG A 27 1.77 4.18 -24.65
N ALA A 28 2.03 4.04 -23.35
CA ALA A 28 1.13 4.55 -22.33
C ALA A 28 0.92 6.06 -22.49
N GLY A 29 -0.33 6.50 -22.31
CA GLY A 29 -0.72 7.91 -22.45
C GLY A 29 -0.94 8.39 -23.89
N GLN A 30 -0.68 7.57 -24.92
CA GLN A 30 -1.04 7.91 -26.30
C GLN A 30 -2.56 7.85 -26.52
N ALA A 31 -3.08 8.75 -27.35
CA ALA A 31 -4.51 8.78 -27.66
C ALA A 31 -5.00 7.46 -28.26
N GLY A 32 -6.10 6.92 -27.73
CA GLY A 32 -6.69 5.66 -28.19
C GLY A 32 -5.99 4.39 -27.68
N VAL A 33 -4.93 4.51 -26.88
CA VAL A 33 -4.30 3.35 -26.23
C VAL A 33 -4.98 3.08 -24.89
N MET A 34 -5.50 1.85 -24.73
CA MET A 34 -6.00 1.34 -23.47
C MET A 34 -4.87 0.58 -22.76
N ASP A 35 -4.44 1.09 -21.62
CA ASP A 35 -3.47 0.40 -20.78
C ASP A 35 -4.17 -0.64 -19.91
N LEU A 36 -3.93 -1.92 -20.21
CA LEU A 36 -4.46 -3.05 -19.46
C LEU A 36 -3.38 -3.78 -18.66
N LEU A 37 -2.17 -3.20 -18.58
CA LEU A 37 -1.03 -3.84 -17.94
C LEU A 37 -0.94 -3.52 -16.44
N PHE A 38 -1.33 -2.32 -16.04
CA PHE A 38 -1.21 -1.85 -14.66
C PHE A 38 -2.54 -1.41 -14.08
N GLY A 39 -2.72 -1.70 -12.79
CA GLY A 39 -3.89 -1.26 -12.01
C GLY A 39 -3.80 0.16 -11.48
N ASN A 40 -3.07 1.05 -12.16
CA ASN A 40 -3.05 2.46 -11.78
C ASN A 40 -4.44 3.06 -12.00
N PRO A 41 -4.97 3.88 -11.07
CA PRO A 41 -6.23 4.56 -11.28
C PRO A 41 -6.21 5.42 -12.55
N HIS A 42 -7.29 5.39 -13.33
CA HIS A 42 -7.47 6.23 -14.51
C HIS A 42 -8.27 7.51 -14.23
N ASP A 43 -8.99 7.54 -13.12
CA ASP A 43 -9.82 8.66 -12.72
C ASP A 43 -9.08 9.61 -11.77
N MET A 44 -9.54 10.87 -11.75
CA MET A 44 -9.09 11.84 -10.76
C MET A 44 -9.48 11.38 -9.35
N PRO A 45 -8.65 11.66 -8.33
CA PRO A 45 -8.97 11.32 -6.95
C PRO A 45 -10.29 11.97 -6.51
N ILE A 46 -10.97 11.30 -5.57
CA ILE A 46 -12.24 11.77 -5.01
C ILE A 46 -12.07 13.21 -4.49
N PRO A 47 -12.84 14.21 -4.95
CA PRO A 47 -12.61 15.62 -4.59
C PRO A 47 -12.63 15.90 -3.09
N THR A 48 -13.49 15.20 -2.34
CA THR A 48 -13.58 15.34 -0.88
C THR A 48 -12.35 14.81 -0.16
N TYR A 49 -11.72 13.75 -0.69
CA TYR A 49 -10.44 13.25 -0.19
C TYR A 49 -9.33 14.28 -0.37
N VAL A 50 -9.24 14.89 -1.56
CA VAL A 50 -8.26 15.95 -1.83
C VAL A 50 -8.50 17.16 -0.93
N ALA A 51 -9.75 17.59 -0.76
CA ALA A 51 -10.10 18.71 0.11
C ALA A 51 -9.74 18.43 1.58
N ALA A 52 -9.95 17.21 2.06
CA ALA A 52 -9.56 16.80 3.40
C ALA A 52 -8.04 16.85 3.60
N LEU A 53 -7.25 16.39 2.63
CA LEU A 53 -5.79 16.49 2.69
C LEU A 53 -5.35 17.95 2.75
N LEU A 54 -5.81 18.79 1.82
CA LEU A 54 -5.44 20.21 1.77
C LEU A 54 -5.74 20.94 3.08
N LYS A 55 -6.90 20.65 3.69
CA LYS A 55 -7.30 21.22 4.97
C LYS A 55 -6.35 20.88 6.12
N HIS A 56 -5.72 19.71 6.09
CA HIS A 56 -4.90 19.20 7.20
C HIS A 56 -3.40 19.09 6.85
N THR A 57 -2.95 19.65 5.72
CA THR A 57 -1.54 19.58 5.31
C THR A 57 -0.69 20.67 5.97
N GLU A 58 -1.28 21.81 6.32
CA GLU A 58 -0.57 22.88 7.02
C GLU A 58 -0.39 22.51 8.50
N PRO A 59 0.85 22.37 9.00
CA PRO A 59 1.09 21.98 10.38
C PRO A 59 0.67 23.06 11.38
N GLY A 60 -0.16 22.70 12.35
CA GLY A 60 -0.58 23.59 13.44
C GLY A 60 0.20 23.43 14.75
N ASP A 61 0.96 22.34 14.91
CA ASP A 61 1.65 22.00 16.16
C ASP A 61 2.96 21.21 15.87
N PRO A 62 4.07 21.46 16.61
CA PRO A 62 5.33 20.75 16.41
C PRO A 62 5.23 19.21 16.57
N SER A 63 4.30 18.72 17.39
CA SER A 63 4.07 17.28 17.60
C SER A 63 3.62 16.54 16.35
N TRP A 64 3.19 17.25 15.30
CA TRP A 64 2.82 16.65 14.03
C TRP A 64 4.00 15.97 13.32
N TYR A 65 5.23 16.30 13.73
CA TYR A 65 6.47 15.66 13.28
C TYR A 65 7.01 14.62 14.28
N ALA A 66 6.30 14.36 15.37
CA ALA A 66 6.69 13.31 16.30
C ALA A 66 6.55 11.93 15.67
N TYR A 67 7.22 10.94 16.26
CA TYR A 67 6.99 9.55 15.91
C TYR A 67 5.52 9.21 16.15
N MET A 68 4.81 8.87 15.08
CA MET A 68 3.45 8.36 15.16
C MET A 68 3.48 6.83 15.02
N LEU A 69 2.76 6.18 15.93
CA LEU A 69 2.29 4.82 15.77
C LEU A 69 0.94 4.88 15.03
N ASP A 70 -0.04 4.13 15.51
CA ASP A 70 -1.41 4.22 15.02
C ASP A 70 -2.07 5.52 15.49
N HIS A 71 -2.75 6.20 14.57
CA HIS A 71 -3.52 7.41 14.89
C HIS A 71 -4.91 6.98 15.38
N PRO A 72 -5.32 7.26 16.64
CA PRO A 72 -6.55 6.69 17.22
C PRO A 72 -7.81 6.94 16.40
N ALA A 73 -8.05 8.19 15.96
CA ALA A 73 -9.22 8.49 15.14
C ALA A 73 -9.19 7.77 13.78
N ALA A 74 -7.99 7.43 13.26
CA ALA A 74 -7.86 6.70 12.00
C ALA A 74 -8.19 5.23 12.19
N THR A 75 -7.73 4.60 13.27
CA THR A 75 -8.04 3.20 13.58
C THR A 75 -9.50 3.00 13.93
N GLU A 76 -10.10 3.91 14.70
CA GLU A 76 -11.55 3.91 14.98
C GLU A 76 -12.39 4.00 13.70
N THR A 77 -12.01 4.90 12.78
CA THR A 77 -12.69 5.06 11.49
C THR A 77 -12.55 3.80 10.64
N ALA A 78 -11.34 3.23 10.55
CA ALA A 78 -11.10 2.02 9.78
C ALA A 78 -11.87 0.81 10.33
N ALA A 79 -11.91 0.63 11.65
CA ALA A 79 -12.64 -0.45 12.29
C ALA A 79 -14.15 -0.34 12.02
N ALA A 80 -14.73 0.86 12.13
CA ALA A 80 -16.14 1.09 11.83
C ALA A 80 -16.48 0.76 10.36
N ASP A 81 -15.66 1.23 9.42
CA ASP A 81 -15.84 0.95 7.98
C ASP A 81 -15.71 -0.54 7.65
N LEU A 82 -14.74 -1.24 8.25
CA LEU A 82 -14.59 -2.69 8.10
C LEU A 82 -15.76 -3.46 8.70
N ALA A 83 -16.28 -3.04 9.86
CA ALA A 83 -17.45 -3.66 10.47
C ALA A 83 -18.68 -3.52 9.57
N GLU A 84 -18.89 -2.36 8.95
CA GLU A 84 -19.96 -2.14 7.97
C GLU A 84 -19.80 -3.03 6.73
N HIS A 85 -18.61 -3.06 6.13
CA HIS A 85 -18.38 -3.81 4.89
C HIS A 85 -18.35 -5.33 5.05
N THR A 86 -17.86 -5.82 6.19
CA THR A 86 -17.63 -7.27 6.41
C THR A 86 -18.68 -7.93 7.30
N GLY A 87 -19.42 -7.14 8.09
CA GLY A 87 -20.35 -7.66 9.11
C GLY A 87 -19.66 -8.30 10.32
N MET A 88 -18.33 -8.16 10.45
CA MET A 88 -17.54 -8.69 11.57
C MET A 88 -17.30 -7.61 12.65
N PRO A 89 -17.12 -7.98 13.93
CA PRO A 89 -17.05 -7.03 15.04
C PRO A 89 -15.66 -6.40 15.22
N TRP A 90 -15.12 -5.76 14.18
CA TRP A 90 -13.82 -5.08 14.22
C TRP A 90 -13.75 -4.01 15.30
N GLN A 91 -12.64 -3.98 16.04
CA GLN A 91 -12.31 -2.95 17.03
C GLN A 91 -11.09 -2.13 16.57
N ALA A 92 -10.91 -0.94 17.15
CA ALA A 92 -9.75 -0.09 16.83
C ALA A 92 -8.43 -0.79 17.15
N GLU A 93 -8.40 -1.63 18.18
CA GLU A 93 -7.24 -2.43 18.61
C GLU A 93 -6.86 -3.54 17.61
N ASP A 94 -7.77 -3.90 16.69
CA ASP A 94 -7.50 -4.87 15.62
C ASP A 94 -6.79 -4.23 14.42
N ILE A 95 -6.62 -2.90 14.41
CA ILE A 95 -6.08 -2.14 13.28
C ILE A 95 -4.64 -1.70 13.55
N ALA A 96 -3.72 -2.14 12.68
CA ALA A 96 -2.36 -1.63 12.61
C ALA A 96 -2.17 -0.83 11.30
N MET A 97 -1.90 0.46 11.43
CA MET A 97 -1.66 1.38 10.31
C MET A 97 -0.30 1.10 9.68
N THR A 98 -0.27 1.11 8.34
CA THR A 98 0.96 0.87 7.57
C THR A 98 1.04 1.82 6.38
N THR A 99 2.21 1.93 5.76
CA THR A 99 2.42 2.68 4.52
C THR A 99 1.85 1.92 3.31
N GLY A 100 0.52 1.82 3.26
CA GLY A 100 -0.21 1.09 2.23
C GLY A 100 -0.15 -0.44 2.35
N GLY A 101 -0.95 -1.13 1.54
CA GLY A 101 -1.15 -2.58 1.63
C GLY A 101 0.12 -3.41 1.43
N TRP A 102 1.08 -2.94 0.63
CA TRP A 102 2.37 -3.62 0.48
C TRP A 102 3.14 -3.70 1.81
N GLY A 103 3.11 -2.61 2.60
CA GLY A 103 3.70 -2.59 3.93
C GLY A 103 2.98 -3.55 4.88
N ALA A 104 1.65 -3.56 4.85
CA ALA A 104 0.84 -4.50 5.64
C ALA A 104 1.19 -5.96 5.34
N ILE A 105 1.21 -6.36 4.06
CA ILE A 105 1.52 -7.74 3.66
C ILE A 105 2.94 -8.11 4.06
N ALA A 106 3.92 -7.24 3.77
CA ALA A 106 5.32 -7.51 4.09
C ALA A 106 5.54 -7.66 5.60
N THR A 107 4.88 -6.84 6.41
CA THR A 107 4.92 -6.95 7.88
C THR A 107 4.22 -8.21 8.35
N ALA A 108 3.02 -8.49 7.87
CA ALA A 108 2.24 -9.67 8.26
C ALA A 108 3.03 -10.97 8.02
N ILE A 109 3.60 -11.15 6.82
CA ILE A 109 4.43 -12.33 6.49
C ILE A 109 5.61 -12.43 7.45
N ARG A 110 6.32 -11.33 7.72
CA ARG A 110 7.46 -11.34 8.65
C ARG A 110 7.08 -11.64 10.09
N MET A 111 5.86 -11.32 10.50
CA MET A 111 5.40 -11.57 11.87
C MET A 111 4.94 -13.02 12.09
N VAL A 112 4.49 -13.70 11.04
CA VAL A 112 3.88 -15.04 11.15
C VAL A 112 4.73 -16.17 10.57
N THR A 113 5.93 -15.87 10.06
CA THR A 113 6.83 -16.85 9.44
C THR A 113 8.24 -16.80 10.02
N GLU A 114 8.88 -17.96 10.09
CA GLU A 114 10.28 -18.16 10.42
C GLU A 114 11.08 -18.75 9.24
N PRO A 115 12.43 -18.71 9.26
CA PRO A 115 13.23 -19.34 8.22
C PRO A 115 12.94 -20.84 8.07
N GLY A 116 12.46 -21.22 6.90
CA GLY A 116 12.09 -22.60 6.57
C GLY A 116 10.59 -22.82 6.44
N ASP A 117 9.77 -21.86 6.88
CA ASP A 117 8.32 -21.92 6.67
C ASP A 117 7.95 -21.71 5.21
N GLU A 118 6.89 -22.38 4.78
CA GLU A 118 6.34 -22.27 3.43
C GLU A 118 5.04 -21.44 3.45
N VAL A 119 4.93 -20.48 2.51
CA VAL A 119 3.73 -19.65 2.32
C VAL A 119 3.07 -20.07 1.01
N ILE A 120 1.78 -20.39 1.06
CA ILE A 120 0.98 -20.71 -0.13
C ILE A 120 0.46 -19.39 -0.73
N TYR A 121 0.70 -19.15 -2.02
CA TYR A 121 0.32 -17.93 -2.74
C TYR A 121 -0.15 -18.21 -4.16
#